data_AF-A0A2W6CV19-F1
#
_entry.id   AF-A0A2W6CV19-F1
#
_cell.length_a   1.000
_cell.length_b   1.000
_cell.length_c   1.000
_cell.angle_alpha   90.00
_cell.angle_beta   90.00
_cell.angle_gamma   90.00
#
_symmetry.space_group_name_H-M   'P 1'
#
loop_
_entity.id
_entity.type
_entity.pdbx_description
1 polymer ?
#
loop_
_entity_poly.entity_id
_entity_poly.type
_entity_poly.pdbx_seq_one_letter_code
_entity_poly.pdbx_strand_id
1 'polypeptide(L)'
;MPGVSELSFKTLRTWNGEQSRAFEELSFQLLKDWVPAGTQAIRTGNPDGGVEWYATLSDGTEWGWQVKHVEGIDALLTAMTGSVERVAKERPDLDDPYIVQRVVVIAYGSVLRSSQEQADQAKALAELVHSLVFTRPIRPDELLLDAARGIVRWAVAHELLPASTLGSSRRPYGLKVPGPPPLEATIKAKYGWRKDQPADESYSSIDFSLMGMGDFARYVVEPGVRQFSRYRIGQPYPEWQRREPRFVKSRWQTLLLH
;
A
#
# COMPACT_ATOMS: atom_id res chain seq x y z
N MET A 1 -42.18 -22.81 -1.54
CA MET A 1 -40.79 -22.41 -1.23
C MET A 1 -40.83 -20.91 -0.98
N PRO A 2 -40.66 -20.43 0.27
CA PRO A 2 -40.50 -19.00 0.51
C PRO A 2 -39.23 -18.55 -0.22
N GLY A 3 -39.34 -17.51 -1.04
CA GLY A 3 -38.20 -16.96 -1.77
C GLY A 3 -37.09 -16.57 -0.80
N VAL A 4 -35.87 -17.03 -1.06
CA VAL A 4 -34.69 -16.54 -0.36
C VAL A 4 -34.65 -15.04 -0.63
N SER A 5 -34.89 -14.23 0.39
CA SER A 5 -34.66 -12.79 0.31
C SER A 5 -33.21 -12.60 -0.09
N GLU A 6 -32.97 -11.83 -1.14
CA GLU A 6 -31.63 -11.49 -1.61
C GLU A 6 -30.80 -10.97 -0.43
N LEU A 7 -29.70 -11.66 -0.12
CA LEU A 7 -28.79 -11.26 0.96
C LEU A 7 -28.21 -9.89 0.60
N SER A 8 -28.59 -8.88 1.37
CA SER A 8 -28.20 -7.50 1.13
C SER A 8 -27.72 -6.84 2.42
N PHE A 9 -26.55 -6.21 2.37
CA PHE A 9 -26.04 -5.43 3.51
C PHE A 9 -26.84 -4.14 3.74
N LYS A 10 -27.66 -3.73 2.75
CA LYS A 10 -28.56 -2.57 2.85
C LYS A 10 -29.70 -2.76 3.86
N THR A 11 -30.03 -4.01 4.18
CA THR A 11 -31.18 -4.36 5.03
C THR A 11 -30.75 -4.89 6.39
N LEU A 12 -29.49 -4.66 6.79
CA LEU A 12 -29.01 -5.00 8.12
C LEU A 12 -29.86 -4.30 9.19
N ARG A 13 -30.27 -5.05 10.22
CA ARG A 13 -30.92 -4.46 11.39
C ARG A 13 -29.93 -3.57 12.11
N THR A 14 -30.41 -2.48 12.69
CA THR A 14 -29.58 -1.59 13.50
C THR A 14 -29.08 -2.29 14.76
N TRP A 15 -27.86 -1.95 15.17
CA TRP A 15 -27.24 -2.41 16.41
C TRP A 15 -26.66 -1.20 17.14
N ASN A 16 -26.93 -1.06 18.44
CA ASN A 16 -26.56 0.15 19.20
C ASN A 16 -26.99 1.47 18.51
N GLY A 17 -28.17 1.46 17.90
CA GLY A 17 -28.81 2.62 17.28
C GLY A 17 -28.49 2.85 15.80
N GLU A 18 -27.47 2.19 15.23
CA GLU A 18 -27.00 2.47 13.87
C GLU A 18 -26.78 1.20 13.04
N GLN A 19 -26.94 1.30 11.72
CA GLN A 19 -26.71 0.18 10.80
C GLN A 19 -25.22 -0.03 10.52
N SER A 20 -24.41 1.04 10.49
CA SER A 20 -22.94 0.99 10.40
C SER A 20 -22.34 0.14 11.52
N ARG A 21 -22.79 0.38 12.75
CA ARG A 21 -22.41 -0.40 13.93
C ARG A 21 -22.81 -1.87 13.85
N ALA A 22 -23.93 -2.18 13.19
CA ALA A 22 -24.33 -3.56 12.96
C ALA A 22 -23.39 -4.27 11.97
N PHE A 23 -22.92 -3.55 10.95
CA PHE A 23 -21.95 -4.09 10.00
C PHE A 23 -20.55 -4.23 10.62
N GLU A 24 -20.13 -3.29 11.45
CA GLU A 24 -18.90 -3.37 12.25
C GLU A 24 -18.95 -4.59 13.18
N GLU A 25 -20.06 -4.77 13.91
CA GLU A 25 -20.30 -5.93 14.77
C GLU A 25 -20.26 -7.25 13.99
N LEU A 26 -20.98 -7.31 12.87
CA LEU A 26 -21.00 -8.49 12.00
C LEU A 26 -19.59 -8.85 11.52
N SER A 27 -18.84 -7.84 11.06
CA SER A 27 -17.46 -8.02 10.57
C SER A 27 -16.54 -8.53 11.68
N PHE A 28 -16.66 -7.99 12.89
CA PHE A 28 -15.91 -8.50 14.04
C PHE A 28 -16.28 -9.97 14.33
N GLN A 29 -17.56 -10.34 14.38
CA GLN A 29 -17.94 -11.72 14.70
C GLN A 29 -17.43 -12.72 13.65
N LEU A 30 -17.38 -12.32 12.39
CA LEU A 30 -16.87 -13.15 11.30
C LEU A 30 -15.34 -13.26 11.29
N LEU A 31 -14.62 -12.23 11.75
CA LEU A 31 -13.17 -12.10 11.57
C LEU A 31 -12.37 -12.12 12.88
N LYS A 32 -12.99 -12.14 14.05
CA LYS A 32 -12.29 -12.14 15.36
C LYS A 32 -11.33 -13.33 15.55
N ASP A 33 -11.57 -14.44 14.85
CA ASP A 33 -10.72 -15.63 14.88
C ASP A 33 -9.62 -15.58 13.81
N TRP A 34 -9.70 -14.62 12.87
CA TRP A 34 -8.66 -14.33 11.88
C TRP A 34 -7.62 -13.36 12.45
N VAL A 35 -6.99 -13.78 13.55
CA VAL A 35 -5.89 -13.06 14.20
C VAL A 35 -4.64 -13.95 14.21
N PRO A 36 -3.43 -13.36 14.36
CA PRO A 36 -2.20 -14.15 14.47
C PRO A 36 -2.28 -15.22 15.56
N ALA A 37 -1.65 -16.38 15.32
CA ALA A 37 -1.65 -17.49 16.26
C ALA A 37 -1.16 -17.07 17.65
N GLY A 38 -1.86 -17.52 18.70
CA GLY A 38 -1.52 -17.17 20.09
C GLY A 38 -1.97 -15.77 20.53
N THR A 39 -2.64 -15.01 19.67
CA THR A 39 -3.24 -13.71 20.01
C THR A 39 -4.76 -13.79 20.10
N GLN A 40 -5.40 -12.71 20.57
CA GLN A 40 -6.85 -12.56 20.60
C GLN A 40 -7.24 -11.19 20.07
N ALA A 41 -8.39 -11.11 19.38
CA ALA A 41 -8.96 -9.85 18.96
C ALA A 41 -9.41 -9.03 20.19
N ILE A 42 -8.87 -7.83 20.33
CA ILE A 42 -9.21 -6.84 21.35
C ILE A 42 -10.03 -5.75 20.67
N ARG A 43 -11.27 -5.55 21.14
CA ARG A 43 -12.10 -4.45 20.64
C ARG A 43 -11.57 -3.11 21.13
N THR A 44 -11.61 -2.14 20.22
CA THR A 44 -11.45 -0.74 20.60
C THR A 44 -12.71 -0.28 21.32
N GLY A 45 -12.52 0.52 22.38
CA GLY A 45 -13.62 1.16 23.09
C GLY A 45 -13.87 2.55 22.53
N ASN A 46 -15.06 3.10 22.76
CA ASN A 46 -15.38 4.46 22.32
C ASN A 46 -14.58 5.52 23.12
N PRO A 47 -13.94 6.49 22.45
CA PRO A 47 -13.87 6.67 20.99
C PRO A 47 -12.87 5.72 20.31
N ASP A 48 -13.27 5.14 19.18
CA ASP A 48 -12.47 4.16 18.45
C ASP A 48 -11.26 4.85 17.78
N GLY A 49 -10.05 4.53 18.25
CA GLY A 49 -8.80 5.17 17.87
C GLY A 49 -8.28 4.85 16.46
N GLY A 50 -9.17 4.75 15.47
CA GLY A 50 -8.88 4.55 14.04
C GLY A 50 -9.07 3.11 13.52
N VAL A 51 -9.28 2.14 14.40
CA VAL A 51 -9.55 0.72 14.09
C VAL A 51 -10.72 0.22 14.95
N GLU A 52 -11.44 -0.78 14.48
CA GLU A 52 -12.62 -1.38 15.16
C GLU A 52 -12.21 -2.48 16.15
N TRP A 53 -11.13 -3.20 15.83
CA TRP A 53 -10.44 -4.11 16.74
C TRP A 53 -8.98 -4.26 16.31
N TYR A 54 -8.16 -4.78 17.23
CA TYR A 54 -6.75 -5.08 16.98
C TYR A 54 -6.32 -6.36 17.70
N ALA A 55 -5.14 -6.86 17.41
CA ALA A 55 -4.48 -7.92 18.17
C ALA A 55 -3.03 -7.53 18.43
N THR A 56 -2.53 -7.78 19.64
CA THR A 56 -1.15 -7.48 20.01
C THR A 56 -0.31 -8.76 19.98
N LEU A 57 0.79 -8.72 19.23
CA LEU A 57 1.79 -9.78 19.12
C LEU A 57 2.71 -9.79 20.35
N SER A 58 3.44 -10.88 20.54
CA SER A 58 4.36 -11.06 21.68
C SER A 58 5.53 -10.07 21.69
N ASP A 59 5.86 -9.49 20.53
CA ASP A 59 6.88 -8.45 20.37
C ASP A 59 6.35 -7.01 20.58
N GLY A 60 5.06 -6.87 20.88
CA GLY A 60 4.39 -5.59 21.09
C GLY A 60 3.81 -4.96 19.81
N THR A 61 4.00 -5.58 18.64
CA THR A 61 3.39 -5.11 17.38
C THR A 61 1.86 -5.28 17.42
N GLU A 62 1.12 -4.29 16.94
CA GLU A 62 -0.35 -4.35 16.82
C GLU A 62 -0.78 -4.58 15.37
N TRP A 63 -1.72 -5.50 15.16
CA TRP A 63 -2.45 -5.64 13.90
C TRP A 63 -3.84 -5.08 14.07
N GLY A 64 -4.25 -4.14 13.22
CA GLY A 64 -5.54 -3.47 13.32
C GLY A 64 -6.48 -3.79 12.15
N TRP A 65 -7.78 -3.83 12.43
CA TRP A 65 -8.83 -3.94 11.42
C TRP A 65 -9.70 -2.70 11.43
N GLN A 66 -9.93 -2.15 10.25
CA GLN A 66 -10.86 -1.05 10.04
C GLN A 66 -12.01 -1.53 9.16
N VAL A 67 -13.24 -1.23 9.58
CA VAL A 67 -14.45 -1.58 8.85
C VAL A 67 -15.22 -0.31 8.54
N LYS A 68 -15.75 -0.22 7.33
CA LYS A 68 -16.66 0.86 6.94
C LYS A 68 -17.84 0.30 6.19
N HIS A 69 -19.03 0.65 6.65
CA HIS A 69 -20.28 0.44 5.96
C HIS A 69 -20.77 1.78 5.42
N VAL A 70 -20.62 1.98 4.12
CA VAL A 70 -20.94 3.24 3.45
C VAL A 70 -21.69 2.96 2.16
N GLU A 71 -22.77 3.71 1.96
CA GLU A 71 -23.56 3.67 0.73
C GLU A 71 -23.52 5.03 0.05
N GLY A 72 -23.18 5.01 -1.24
CA GLY A 72 -23.06 6.23 -2.04
C GLY A 72 -21.72 6.95 -1.84
N ILE A 73 -21.42 7.84 -2.80
CA ILE A 73 -20.12 8.50 -2.85
C ILE A 73 -19.96 9.58 -1.78
N ASP A 74 -21.04 10.27 -1.43
CA ASP A 74 -21.05 11.30 -0.37
C ASP A 74 -20.64 10.72 0.99
N ALA A 75 -21.26 9.61 1.37
CA ALA A 75 -20.99 8.93 2.64
C ALA A 75 -19.57 8.36 2.66
N LEU A 76 -19.10 7.82 1.53
CA LEU A 76 -17.73 7.32 1.40
C LEU A 76 -16.70 8.46 1.55
N LEU A 77 -16.86 9.59 0.84
CA LEU A 77 -15.95 10.74 0.94
C LEU A 77 -15.90 11.30 2.37
N THR A 78 -17.06 11.42 3.03
CA THR A 78 -17.16 11.86 4.42
C THR A 78 -16.44 10.90 5.37
N ALA A 79 -16.71 9.61 5.25
CA ALA A 79 -16.10 8.58 6.09
C ALA A 79 -14.58 8.50 5.90
N MET A 80 -14.10 8.64 4.66
CA MET A 80 -12.67 8.64 4.35
C MET A 80 -11.98 9.89 4.88
N THR A 81 -12.60 11.07 4.76
CA THR A 81 -12.07 12.31 5.35
C THR A 81 -11.88 12.15 6.85
N GLY A 82 -12.93 11.75 7.58
CA GLY A 82 -12.84 11.53 9.03
C GLY A 82 -11.84 10.45 9.43
N SER A 83 -11.66 9.42 8.59
CA SER A 83 -10.66 8.36 8.85
C SER A 83 -9.23 8.89 8.69
N VAL A 84 -8.96 9.65 7.63
CA VAL A 84 -7.65 10.29 7.41
C VAL A 84 -7.35 11.28 8.54
N GLU A 85 -8.30 12.13 8.92
CA GLU A 85 -8.14 13.09 10.02
C GLU A 85 -7.83 12.39 11.35
N ARG A 86 -8.58 11.34 11.68
CA ARG A 86 -8.42 10.62 12.95
C ARG A 86 -7.06 9.93 13.03
N VAL A 87 -6.65 9.24 11.97
CA VAL A 87 -5.32 8.59 11.93
C VAL A 87 -4.22 9.63 12.06
N ALA A 88 -4.33 10.76 11.35
CA ALA A 88 -3.35 11.84 11.44
C ALA A 88 -3.27 12.47 12.85
N LYS A 89 -4.42 12.59 13.55
CA LYS A 89 -4.52 13.29 14.85
C LYS A 89 -4.20 12.39 16.05
N GLU A 90 -4.77 11.18 16.07
CA GLU A 90 -4.78 10.33 17.27
C GLU A 90 -3.68 9.27 17.26
N ARG A 91 -3.09 9.02 16.09
CA ARG A 91 -2.13 7.93 15.87
C ARG A 91 -0.88 8.41 15.10
N PRO A 92 -0.24 9.54 15.50
CA PRO A 92 0.91 10.10 14.76
C PRO A 92 2.11 9.15 14.71
N ASP A 93 2.26 8.29 15.73
CA ASP A 93 3.35 7.31 15.85
C ASP A 93 2.94 5.90 15.43
N LEU A 94 1.75 5.71 14.86
CA LEU A 94 1.29 4.39 14.43
C LEU A 94 2.17 3.89 13.28
N ASP A 95 3.08 2.98 13.60
CA ASP A 95 3.94 2.27 12.65
C ASP A 95 3.18 1.14 11.93
N ASP A 96 1.96 1.43 11.49
CA ASP A 96 1.22 0.60 10.56
C ASP A 96 1.11 1.34 9.21
N PRO A 97 2.12 1.20 8.32
CA PRO A 97 2.07 1.75 6.97
C PRO A 97 0.84 1.30 6.19
N TYR A 98 0.38 0.09 6.47
CA TYR A 98 -0.66 -0.54 5.69
C TYR A 98 -1.99 0.18 5.88
N ILE A 99 -2.35 0.57 7.11
CA ILE A 99 -3.61 1.28 7.37
C ILE A 99 -3.62 2.64 6.65
N VAL A 100 -2.61 3.48 6.84
CA VAL A 100 -2.54 4.81 6.20
C VAL A 100 -2.56 4.68 4.68
N GLN A 101 -1.76 3.76 4.13
CA GLN A 101 -1.71 3.46 2.71
C GLN A 101 -3.09 3.06 2.17
N ARG A 102 -3.78 2.13 2.84
CA ARG A 102 -5.10 1.65 2.39
C ARG A 102 -6.16 2.73 2.47
N VAL A 103 -6.17 3.53 3.53
CA VAL A 103 -7.08 4.67 3.68
C VAL A 103 -6.88 5.66 2.53
N VAL A 104 -5.65 6.02 2.18
CA VAL A 104 -5.40 6.97 1.07
C VAL A 104 -5.72 6.35 -0.29
N VAL A 105 -5.50 5.05 -0.50
CA VAL A 105 -5.91 4.35 -1.73
C VAL A 105 -7.44 4.37 -1.90
N ILE A 106 -8.20 4.15 -0.81
CA ILE A 106 -9.67 4.23 -0.86
C ILE A 106 -10.11 5.67 -1.10
N ALA A 107 -9.48 6.65 -0.45
CA ALA A 107 -9.71 8.07 -0.71
C ALA A 107 -9.50 8.42 -2.19
N TYR A 108 -8.46 7.86 -2.83
CA TYR A 108 -8.22 8.05 -4.25
C TYR A 108 -9.35 7.47 -5.11
N GLY A 109 -9.78 6.24 -4.80
CA GLY A 109 -10.93 5.63 -5.47
C GLY A 109 -12.25 6.39 -5.24
N SER A 110 -12.35 7.16 -4.16
CA SER A 110 -13.52 7.98 -3.82
C SER A 110 -13.54 9.26 -4.65
N VAL A 111 -12.42 10.01 -4.72
CA VAL A 111 -12.39 11.24 -5.54
C VAL A 111 -12.58 10.94 -7.02
N LEU A 112 -12.04 9.84 -7.54
CA LEU A 112 -12.24 9.41 -8.94
C LEU A 112 -13.71 9.15 -9.32
N ARG A 113 -14.57 8.88 -8.33
CA ARG A 113 -16.00 8.61 -8.54
C ARG A 113 -16.90 9.77 -8.09
N SER A 114 -16.32 10.83 -7.55
CA SER A 114 -17.06 12.02 -7.12
C SER A 114 -17.56 12.82 -8.33
N SER A 115 -18.71 13.48 -8.18
CA SER A 115 -19.27 14.36 -9.21
C SER A 115 -19.10 15.83 -8.83
N GLN A 116 -19.57 16.74 -9.68
CA GLN A 116 -19.55 18.18 -9.40
C GLN A 116 -20.30 18.55 -8.12
N GLU A 117 -21.35 17.78 -7.78
CA GLU A 117 -22.12 17.97 -6.55
C GLU A 117 -21.27 17.74 -5.29
N GLN A 118 -20.21 16.93 -5.40
CA GLN A 118 -19.30 16.60 -4.31
C GLN A 118 -17.97 17.37 -4.34
N ALA A 119 -17.90 18.44 -5.14
CA ALA A 119 -16.67 19.20 -5.36
C ALA A 119 -16.03 19.68 -4.04
N ASP A 120 -16.83 20.19 -3.11
CA ASP A 120 -16.34 20.72 -1.83
C ASP A 120 -15.77 19.61 -0.92
N GLN A 121 -16.44 18.45 -0.82
CA GLN A 121 -15.92 17.33 -0.03
C GLN A 121 -14.67 16.71 -0.67
N ALA A 122 -14.67 16.57 -2.00
CA ALA A 122 -13.52 16.05 -2.73
C ALA A 122 -12.31 16.99 -2.60
N LYS A 123 -12.54 18.31 -2.61
CA LYS A 123 -11.51 19.32 -2.35
C LYS A 123 -10.95 19.20 -0.94
N ALA A 124 -11.81 19.16 0.08
CA ALA A 124 -11.37 19.04 1.48
C ALA A 124 -10.52 17.78 1.70
N LEU A 125 -10.95 16.63 1.16
CA LEU A 125 -10.19 15.38 1.22
C LEU A 125 -8.84 15.49 0.50
N ALA A 126 -8.80 16.14 -0.66
CA ALA A 126 -7.56 16.32 -1.42
C ALA A 126 -6.56 17.26 -0.71
N GLU A 127 -7.03 18.35 -0.09
CA GLU A 127 -6.21 19.24 0.74
C GLU A 127 -5.62 18.50 1.95
N LEU A 128 -6.46 17.73 2.64
CA LEU A 128 -6.05 16.93 3.80
C LEU A 128 -4.98 15.90 3.42
N VAL A 129 -5.22 15.11 2.37
CA VAL A 129 -4.26 14.09 1.91
C VAL A 129 -2.96 14.74 1.44
N HIS A 130 -3.05 15.89 0.74
CA HIS A 130 -1.86 16.62 0.31
C HIS A 130 -1.00 17.06 1.50
N SER A 131 -1.64 17.67 2.50
CA SER A 131 -0.98 18.10 3.73
C SER A 131 -0.36 16.93 4.50
N LEU A 132 -1.11 15.84 4.67
CA LEU A 132 -0.67 14.66 5.41
C LEU A 132 0.53 13.96 4.76
N VAL A 133 0.49 13.77 3.43
CA VAL A 133 1.45 12.89 2.74
C VAL A 133 2.67 13.65 2.21
N PHE A 134 2.52 14.92 1.82
CA PHE A 134 3.61 15.69 1.20
C PHE A 134 4.30 16.70 2.13
N THR A 135 3.87 16.80 3.39
CA THR A 135 4.64 17.50 4.43
C THR A 135 5.92 16.72 4.75
N ARG A 136 7.05 17.43 4.85
CA ARG A 136 8.37 16.81 5.10
C ARG A 136 8.54 16.53 6.59
N PRO A 137 9.20 15.41 6.98
CA PRO A 137 9.77 14.38 6.12
C PRO A 137 8.70 13.46 5.51
N ILE A 138 8.86 13.14 4.22
CA ILE A 138 7.90 12.28 3.51
C ILE A 138 8.21 10.81 3.82
N ARG A 139 7.17 10.02 4.11
CA ARG A 139 7.28 8.58 4.35
C ARG A 139 7.70 7.85 3.05
N PRO A 140 8.68 6.92 3.10
CA PRO A 140 9.09 6.12 1.95
C PRO A 140 8.11 4.97 1.67
N ASP A 141 6.86 5.30 1.33
CA ASP A 141 5.81 4.34 0.96
C ASP A 141 5.30 4.68 -0.44
N GLU A 142 5.67 3.85 -1.43
CA GLU A 142 5.37 4.18 -2.82
C GLU A 142 3.89 4.09 -3.17
N LEU A 143 3.15 3.14 -2.57
CA LEU A 143 1.73 2.97 -2.86
C LEU A 143 0.91 4.12 -2.26
N LEU A 144 1.26 4.54 -1.04
CA LEU A 144 0.71 5.74 -0.41
C LEU A 144 0.98 6.98 -1.27
N LEU A 145 2.24 7.17 -1.67
CA LEU A 145 2.66 8.32 -2.47
C LEU A 145 2.00 8.33 -3.85
N ASP A 146 1.80 7.17 -4.47
CA ASP A 146 1.14 7.07 -5.76
C ASP A 146 -0.34 7.44 -5.69
N ALA A 147 -1.07 6.88 -4.72
CA ALA A 147 -2.46 7.24 -4.48
C ALA A 147 -2.62 8.73 -4.15
N ALA A 148 -1.78 9.28 -3.27
CA ALA A 148 -1.81 10.69 -2.91
C ALA A 148 -1.50 11.61 -4.10
N ARG A 149 -0.51 11.26 -4.95
CA ARG A 149 -0.26 12.00 -6.21
C ARG A 149 -1.45 11.91 -7.15
N GLY A 150 -2.10 10.75 -7.24
CA GLY A 150 -3.31 10.55 -8.02
C GLY A 150 -4.41 11.50 -7.60
N ILE A 151 -4.68 11.60 -6.30
CA ILE A 151 -5.65 12.53 -5.71
C ILE A 151 -5.29 13.98 -6.07
N VAL A 152 -4.03 14.39 -5.88
CA VAL A 152 -3.60 15.77 -6.19
C VAL A 152 -3.75 16.08 -7.68
N ARG A 153 -3.33 15.17 -8.57
CA ARG A 153 -3.48 15.35 -10.02
C ARG A 153 -4.94 15.46 -10.43
N TRP A 154 -5.79 14.59 -9.88
CA TRP A 154 -7.22 14.61 -10.14
C TRP A 154 -7.83 15.94 -9.68
N ALA A 155 -7.54 16.38 -8.46
CA ALA A 155 -8.10 17.61 -7.89
C ALA A 155 -7.62 18.86 -8.64
N VAL A 156 -6.36 18.90 -9.08
CA VAL A 156 -5.85 19.98 -9.93
C VAL A 156 -6.51 19.97 -11.31
N ALA A 157 -6.72 18.79 -11.91
CA ALA A 157 -7.40 18.67 -13.21
C ALA A 157 -8.87 19.09 -13.18
N HIS A 158 -9.51 19.03 -12.00
CA HIS A 158 -10.89 19.49 -11.77
C HIS A 158 -10.95 20.90 -11.16
N GLU A 159 -9.84 21.64 -11.16
CA GLU A 159 -9.75 23.02 -10.65
C GLU A 159 -10.09 23.17 -9.16
N LEU A 160 -10.07 22.08 -8.39
CA LEU A 160 -10.33 22.07 -6.95
C LEU A 160 -9.10 22.48 -6.14
N LEU A 161 -7.90 22.23 -6.68
CA LEU A 161 -6.61 22.62 -6.11
C LEU A 161 -5.79 23.45 -7.11
N PRO A 162 -4.93 24.37 -6.63
CA PRO A 162 -4.08 25.16 -7.52
C PRO A 162 -3.02 24.28 -8.20
N ALA A 163 -2.64 24.64 -9.43
CA ALA A 163 -1.61 23.90 -10.19
C ALA A 163 -0.25 23.82 -9.47
N SER A 164 0.05 24.76 -8.55
CA SER A 164 1.25 24.73 -7.72
C SER A 164 1.33 23.51 -6.79
N THR A 165 0.20 22.89 -6.44
CA THR A 165 0.13 21.65 -5.63
C THR A 165 0.77 20.45 -6.33
N LEU A 166 0.81 20.44 -7.67
CA LEU A 166 1.57 19.44 -8.42
C LEU A 166 3.08 19.55 -8.13
N GLY A 167 3.59 20.76 -7.91
CA GLY A 167 5.01 20.99 -7.64
C GLY A 167 5.46 20.37 -6.31
N SER A 168 4.70 20.61 -5.25
CA SER A 168 5.00 20.09 -3.90
C SER A 168 4.81 18.58 -3.77
N SER A 169 3.91 18.01 -4.56
CA SER A 169 3.69 16.55 -4.63
C SER A 169 4.60 15.82 -5.63
N ARG A 170 5.48 16.53 -6.36
CA ARG A 170 6.38 15.94 -7.35
C ARG A 170 7.66 15.41 -6.70
N ARG A 171 8.21 14.35 -7.28
CA ARG A 171 9.58 13.92 -7.01
C ARG A 171 10.59 15.01 -7.43
N PRO A 172 11.74 15.12 -6.75
CA PRO A 172 12.25 14.25 -5.69
C PRO A 172 11.79 14.61 -4.27
N TYR A 173 11.44 13.58 -3.48
CA TYR A 173 10.97 13.71 -2.08
C TYR A 173 12.09 13.74 -1.03
N GLY A 174 13.36 13.75 -1.44
CA GLY A 174 14.49 13.74 -0.50
C GLY A 174 14.55 12.51 0.40
N LEU A 175 13.95 11.39 -0.02
CA LEU A 175 14.01 10.13 0.72
C LEU A 175 15.46 9.66 0.86
N LYS A 176 15.77 9.06 2.00
CA LYS A 176 17.08 8.42 2.22
C LYS A 176 17.26 7.31 1.18
N VAL A 177 18.38 7.37 0.45
CA VAL A 177 18.72 6.33 -0.52
C VAL A 177 18.93 5.01 0.24
N PRO A 178 18.34 3.89 -0.23
CA PRO A 178 18.58 2.60 0.40
C PRO A 178 20.08 2.28 0.39
N GLY A 179 20.53 1.58 1.44
CA GLY A 179 21.90 1.09 1.53
C GLY A 179 22.22 0.03 0.47
N PRO A 180 23.44 -0.52 0.47
CA PRO A 180 23.78 -1.65 -0.40
C PRO A 180 22.80 -2.81 -0.17
N PRO A 181 22.38 -3.52 -1.23
CA PRO A 181 21.49 -4.67 -1.07
C PRO A 181 22.17 -5.75 -0.21
N PRO A 182 21.41 -6.50 0.61
CA PRO A 182 21.96 -7.59 1.41
C PRO A 182 22.54 -8.69 0.50
N LEU A 183 23.53 -9.41 1.03
CA LEU A 183 24.16 -10.53 0.32
C LEU A 183 23.19 -11.72 0.23
N GLU A 184 23.33 -12.54 -0.81
CA GLU A 184 22.54 -13.76 -0.99
C GLU A 184 22.63 -14.69 0.24
N ALA A 185 23.83 -14.83 0.81
CA ALA A 185 24.04 -15.61 2.02
C ALA A 185 23.23 -15.06 3.22
N THR A 186 23.11 -13.73 3.34
CA THR A 186 22.31 -13.07 4.38
C THR A 186 20.82 -13.35 4.18
N ILE A 187 20.33 -13.28 2.93
CA ILE A 187 18.93 -13.58 2.58
C ILE A 187 18.63 -15.05 2.88
N LYS A 188 19.46 -15.99 2.41
CA LYS A 188 19.28 -17.44 2.65
C LYS A 188 19.32 -17.79 4.13
N ALA A 189 20.22 -17.18 4.91
CA ALA A 189 20.27 -17.42 6.35
C ALA A 189 18.97 -16.97 7.05
N LYS A 190 18.36 -15.86 6.60
CA LYS A 190 17.16 -15.29 7.21
C LYS A 190 15.85 -15.90 6.71
N TYR A 191 15.73 -16.14 5.42
CA TYR A 191 14.47 -16.52 4.73
C TYR A 191 14.54 -17.84 3.96
N GLY A 192 15.73 -18.44 3.85
CA GLY A 192 15.92 -19.70 3.15
C GLY A 192 15.23 -20.85 3.87
N TRP A 193 15.01 -21.93 3.12
CA TRP A 193 14.37 -23.13 3.64
C TRP A 193 15.15 -23.75 4.80
N ARG A 194 14.42 -24.18 5.84
CA ARG A 194 14.96 -24.90 6.98
C ARG A 194 14.20 -26.21 7.16
N LYS A 195 14.94 -27.27 7.47
CA LYS A 195 14.35 -28.56 7.82
C LYS A 195 13.54 -28.39 9.11
N ASP A 196 12.31 -28.90 9.10
CA ASP A 196 11.36 -28.88 10.23
C ASP A 196 10.80 -27.49 10.61
N GLN A 197 10.93 -26.48 9.74
CA GLN A 197 10.28 -25.18 9.95
C GLN A 197 8.76 -25.26 9.74
N PRO A 198 7.94 -24.69 10.64
CA PRO A 198 6.49 -24.57 10.46
C PRO A 198 6.15 -23.89 9.13
N ALA A 199 5.11 -24.38 8.45
CA ALA A 199 4.76 -23.90 7.11
C ALA A 199 4.35 -22.42 7.07
N ASP A 200 3.76 -21.92 8.16
CA ASP A 200 3.35 -20.53 8.40
C ASP A 200 4.52 -19.59 8.72
N GLU A 201 5.64 -20.13 9.20
CA GLU A 201 6.89 -19.39 9.42
C GLU A 201 7.86 -19.47 8.24
N SER A 202 7.56 -20.32 7.25
CA SER A 202 8.43 -20.57 6.10
C SER A 202 8.24 -19.53 5.01
N TYR A 203 9.26 -18.69 4.83
CA TYR A 203 9.37 -17.76 3.70
C TYR A 203 9.97 -18.42 2.45
N SER A 204 10.21 -19.73 2.46
CA SER A 204 10.91 -20.41 1.38
C SER A 204 10.15 -20.31 0.05
N SER A 205 8.82 -20.28 0.07
CA SER A 205 8.00 -20.10 -1.14
C SER A 205 8.29 -18.77 -1.83
N ILE A 206 8.45 -17.69 -1.06
CA ILE A 206 8.81 -16.36 -1.57
C ILE A 206 10.25 -16.37 -2.09
N ASP A 207 11.19 -16.96 -1.36
CA ASP A 207 12.59 -17.08 -1.79
C ASP A 207 12.70 -17.85 -3.11
N PHE A 208 12.06 -19.02 -3.24
CA PHE A 208 12.02 -19.79 -4.49
C PHE A 208 11.35 -19.02 -5.64
N SER A 209 10.29 -18.27 -5.35
CA SER A 209 9.56 -17.45 -6.33
C SER A 209 10.39 -16.29 -6.87
N LEU A 210 11.28 -15.71 -6.05
CA LEU A 210 12.10 -14.54 -6.38
C LEU A 210 13.52 -14.87 -6.86
N MET A 211 14.16 -15.88 -6.27
CA MET A 211 15.58 -16.21 -6.47
C MET A 211 15.80 -17.53 -7.25
N GLY A 212 14.76 -18.35 -7.39
CA GLY A 212 14.80 -19.62 -8.13
C GLY A 212 14.34 -19.47 -9.59
N MET A 213 13.87 -20.58 -10.19
CA MET A 213 13.25 -20.58 -11.52
C MET A 213 11.76 -20.19 -11.48
N GLY A 214 11.32 -19.41 -10.49
CA GLY A 214 9.93 -19.02 -10.33
C GLY A 214 9.44 -18.11 -11.47
N ASP A 215 8.21 -18.36 -11.93
CA ASP A 215 7.58 -17.56 -12.99
C ASP A 215 7.43 -16.08 -12.59
N PHE A 216 7.21 -15.80 -11.31
CA PHE A 216 7.07 -14.43 -10.80
C PHE A 216 8.36 -13.62 -10.99
N ALA A 217 9.53 -14.16 -10.60
CA ALA A 217 10.81 -13.51 -10.87
C ALA A 217 11.01 -13.28 -12.37
N ARG A 218 10.84 -14.33 -13.18
CA ARG A 218 11.18 -14.33 -14.60
C ARG A 218 10.28 -13.47 -15.47
N TYR A 219 8.98 -13.44 -15.17
CA TYR A 219 7.98 -12.81 -16.03
C TYR A 219 7.36 -11.55 -15.44
N VAL A 220 7.52 -11.28 -14.15
CA VAL A 220 7.00 -10.06 -13.50
C VAL A 220 8.14 -9.15 -13.06
N VAL A 221 9.05 -9.64 -12.21
CA VAL A 221 10.09 -8.80 -11.61
C VAL A 221 11.15 -8.41 -12.64
N GLU A 222 11.79 -9.38 -13.28
CA GLU A 222 12.86 -9.12 -14.26
C GLU A 222 12.43 -8.19 -15.38
N PRO A 223 11.28 -8.39 -16.05
CA PRO A 223 10.83 -7.45 -17.09
C PRO A 223 10.52 -6.07 -16.52
N GLY A 224 9.93 -6.01 -15.32
CA GLY A 224 9.57 -4.75 -14.66
C GLY A 224 10.77 -3.87 -14.31
N VAL A 225 11.90 -4.47 -13.92
CA VAL A 225 13.11 -3.73 -13.53
C VAL A 225 14.15 -3.62 -14.63
N ARG A 226 14.01 -4.35 -15.76
CA ARG A 226 14.98 -4.37 -16.86
C ARG A 226 15.26 -2.97 -17.44
N GLN A 227 14.28 -2.08 -17.41
CA GLN A 227 14.38 -0.73 -17.97
C GLN A 227 14.80 0.33 -16.94
N PHE A 228 15.10 -0.05 -15.71
CA PHE A 228 15.49 0.91 -14.69
C PHE A 228 16.85 1.52 -15.06
N SER A 229 16.86 2.83 -15.25
CA SER A 229 18.09 3.58 -15.52
C SER A 229 18.92 3.67 -14.24
N ARG A 230 20.24 3.43 -14.37
CA ARG A 230 21.22 3.73 -13.31
C ARG A 230 21.54 5.22 -13.19
N TYR A 231 21.04 6.04 -14.12
CA TYR A 231 21.27 7.48 -14.16
C TYR A 231 20.16 8.23 -13.43
N ARG A 232 20.56 9.25 -12.66
CA ARG A 232 19.62 10.06 -11.88
C ARG A 232 18.77 10.92 -12.81
N ILE A 233 17.49 11.07 -12.49
CA ILE A 233 16.59 12.02 -13.16
C ILE A 233 17.19 13.43 -13.05
N GLY A 234 17.22 14.17 -14.17
CA GLY A 234 17.78 15.52 -14.25
C GLY A 234 19.28 15.59 -14.51
N GLN A 235 19.98 14.45 -14.59
CA GLN A 235 21.35 14.40 -15.09
C GLN A 235 21.38 14.04 -16.58
N PRO A 236 22.42 14.48 -17.33
CA PRO A 236 22.60 14.07 -18.71
C PRO A 236 22.65 12.55 -18.81
N TYR A 237 21.81 11.98 -19.67
CA TYR A 237 21.92 10.57 -20.02
C TYR A 237 23.24 10.40 -20.79
N PRO A 238 24.12 9.45 -20.43
CA PRO A 238 25.37 9.32 -21.14
C PRO A 238 25.12 8.94 -22.59
N GLU A 239 25.87 9.57 -23.47
CA GLU A 239 25.84 9.22 -24.88
C GLU A 239 26.17 7.75 -25.05
N TRP A 240 25.37 7.08 -25.87
CA TRP A 240 25.64 5.69 -26.23
C TRP A 240 26.94 5.65 -27.02
N GLN A 241 28.04 5.34 -26.34
CA GLN A 241 29.29 5.04 -27.03
C GLN A 241 29.12 3.69 -27.72
N ARG A 242 29.18 3.70 -29.05
CA ARG A 242 29.22 2.48 -29.86
C ARG A 242 30.37 1.63 -29.33
N ARG A 243 30.05 0.49 -28.70
CA ARG A 243 31.09 -0.43 -28.23
C ARG A 243 31.94 -0.83 -29.43
N GLU A 244 33.22 -0.53 -29.37
CA GLU A 244 34.15 -1.07 -30.35
C GLU A 244 34.09 -2.60 -30.33
N PRO A 245 34.11 -3.26 -31.51
CA PRO A 245 34.10 -4.71 -31.58
C PRO A 245 35.29 -5.26 -30.78
N ARG A 246 35.00 -5.90 -29.65
CA ARG A 246 36.01 -6.60 -28.86
C ARG A 246 36.30 -7.95 -29.50
N PHE A 247 37.55 -8.15 -29.90
CA PHE A 247 38.00 -9.47 -30.36
C PHE A 247 38.04 -10.44 -29.17
N VAL A 248 37.09 -11.38 -29.13
CA VAL A 248 37.03 -12.42 -28.09
C VAL A 248 37.95 -13.57 -28.50
N LYS A 249 39.24 -13.49 -28.13
CA LYS A 249 40.27 -14.49 -28.47
C LYS A 249 39.84 -15.94 -28.17
N SER A 250 39.13 -16.16 -27.07
CA SER A 250 38.66 -17.50 -26.66
C SER A 250 37.68 -18.15 -27.64
N ARG A 251 36.90 -17.37 -28.40
CA ARG A 251 36.00 -17.90 -29.43
C ARG A 251 36.72 -18.38 -30.70
N TRP A 252 37.96 -17.94 -30.89
CA TRP A 252 38.75 -18.25 -32.09
C TRP A 252 39.81 -19.33 -31.86
N GLN A 253 40.18 -19.62 -30.60
CA GLN A 253 41.07 -20.74 -30.28
C GLN A 253 40.49 -22.10 -30.71
N THR A 254 39.16 -22.23 -30.74
CA THR A 254 38.48 -23.45 -31.21
C THR A 254 38.60 -23.68 -32.72
N LEU A 255 38.90 -22.65 -33.51
CA LEU A 255 39.05 -22.73 -34.97
C LEU A 255 40.50 -22.99 -35.41
N LEU A 256 41.48 -22.83 -34.52
CA LEU A 256 42.91 -23.03 -34.81
C LEU A 256 43.44 -24.42 -34.38
N LEU A 257 42.55 -25.29 -33.89
CA LEU A 257 42.88 -26.64 -33.42
C LEU A 257 42.37 -27.75 -34.38
N HIS A 258 42.05 -27.40 -35.64
CA HIS A 258 41.78 -28.34 -36.71
C HIS A 258 42.72 -28.13 -37.90
#